data_AF-A0A7G5MNF6-F1
#
_entry.id   AF-A0A7G5MNF6-F1
#
_cell.length_a   1.000
_cell.length_b   1.000
_cell.length_c   1.000
_cell.angle_alpha   90.00
_cell.angle_beta   90.00
_cell.angle_gamma   90.00
#
_symmetry.space_group_name_H-M   'P 1'
#
loop_
_entity.id
_entity.type
_entity.pdbx_description
1 polymer ?
#
loop_
_entity_poly.entity_id
_entity_poly.type
_entity_poly.pdbx_seq_one_letter_code
_entity_poly.pdbx_strand_id
1 'polypeptide(L)'
;MQAFKNAEGKSILLRMVQVIQENKEYLGQIDGVIGDGDHGANMNKGFTMFLNQYKDVDYSFTEGLYHLGMVLLNGIGGSMGPIYGTIFMAMSEAADGKDAIGLSELSQMLKAAEEELFTIVDARKGDKTLVDSLSPAIDAVQQAAAAEADFRSALDAMCAASGQGKERTRDLTARYGRASRLGERSRGVLDAGAVSCDLLLNAMAQGIGELL
;
A
#
# COMPACT_ATOMS: atom_id res chain seq x y z
N MET A 1 -10.62 -22.13 -8.13
CA MET A 1 -9.99 -20.80 -8.10
C MET A 1 -9.31 -20.69 -6.74
N GLN A 2 -8.02 -20.38 -6.68
CA GLN A 2 -7.31 -20.26 -5.40
C GLN A 2 -7.86 -19.07 -4.62
N ALA A 3 -8.03 -19.22 -3.31
CA ALA A 3 -8.48 -18.20 -2.39
C ALA A 3 -7.99 -18.55 -0.98
N PHE A 4 -7.67 -17.55 -0.17
CA PHE A 4 -7.38 -17.76 1.25
C PHE A 4 -8.62 -17.47 2.09
N LYS A 5 -8.73 -18.08 3.28
CA LYS A 5 -9.83 -17.77 4.20
C LYS A 5 -9.62 -16.39 4.80
N ASN A 6 -10.64 -15.53 4.71
CA ASN A 6 -10.58 -14.17 5.23
C ASN A 6 -10.19 -14.15 6.72
N ALA A 7 -10.74 -15.07 7.51
CA ALA A 7 -10.43 -15.23 8.94
C ALA A 7 -8.95 -15.55 9.26
N GLU A 8 -8.16 -16.04 8.30
CA GLU A 8 -6.74 -16.39 8.49
C GLU A 8 -5.79 -15.22 8.12
N GLY A 9 -6.32 -14.11 7.60
CA GLY A 9 -5.51 -13.04 7.02
C GLY A 9 -4.76 -12.13 8.00
N LYS A 10 -4.90 -12.33 9.32
CA LYS A 10 -4.14 -11.58 10.33
C LYS A 10 -2.63 -11.62 10.09
N SER A 11 -2.09 -12.76 9.64
CA SER A 11 -0.66 -12.90 9.32
C SER A 11 -0.19 -11.96 8.21
N ILE A 12 -1.07 -11.65 7.24
CA ILE A 12 -0.79 -10.71 6.14
C ILE A 12 -0.56 -9.30 6.70
N LEU A 13 -1.44 -8.84 7.61
CA LEU A 13 -1.33 -7.53 8.23
C LEU A 13 -0.08 -7.42 9.10
N LEU A 14 0.25 -8.48 9.86
CA LEU A 14 1.48 -8.50 10.66
C LEU A 14 2.74 -8.43 9.80
N ARG A 15 2.73 -9.03 8.61
CA ARG A 15 3.83 -8.91 7.64
C ARG A 15 3.94 -7.48 7.10
N MET A 16 2.82 -6.82 6.84
CA MET A 16 2.81 -5.40 6.44
C MET A 16 3.36 -4.48 7.56
N VAL A 17 3.07 -4.79 8.82
CA VAL A 17 3.69 -4.10 9.96
C VAL A 17 5.20 -4.32 9.95
N GLN A 18 5.64 -5.57 9.87
CA GLN A 18 7.05 -5.93 9.94
C GLN A 18 7.87 -5.22 8.85
N VAL A 19 7.39 -5.22 7.59
CA VAL A 19 8.15 -4.60 6.49
C VAL A 19 8.33 -3.10 6.70
N ILE A 20 7.34 -2.40 7.25
CA ILE A 20 7.46 -0.96 7.56
C ILE A 20 8.43 -0.74 8.72
N GLN A 21 8.40 -1.58 9.76
CA GLN A 21 9.32 -1.48 10.90
C GLN A 21 10.77 -1.71 10.48
N GLU A 22 11.03 -2.66 9.59
CA GLU A 22 12.36 -2.99 9.07
C GLU A 22 12.92 -1.93 8.13
N ASN A 23 12.06 -1.17 7.45
CA ASN A 23 12.47 -0.21 6.43
C ASN A 23 12.30 1.26 6.85
N LYS A 24 11.91 1.55 8.10
CA LYS A 24 11.64 2.92 8.56
C LYS A 24 12.84 3.85 8.42
N GLU A 25 14.07 3.39 8.69
CA GLU A 25 15.26 4.20 8.53
C GLU A 25 15.50 4.53 7.05
N TYR A 26 15.34 3.54 6.16
CA TYR A 26 15.50 3.73 4.72
C TYR A 26 14.44 4.69 4.15
N LEU A 27 13.20 4.53 4.56
CA LEU A 27 12.09 5.42 4.19
C LEU A 27 12.35 6.87 4.64
N GLY A 28 12.86 7.07 5.85
CA GLY A 28 13.27 8.39 6.34
C GLY A 28 14.47 8.97 5.58
N GLN A 29 15.44 8.14 5.18
CA GLN A 29 16.59 8.57 4.37
C GLN A 29 16.16 9.06 2.99
N ILE A 30 15.30 8.32 2.28
CA ILE A 30 14.79 8.72 0.96
C ILE A 30 14.03 10.04 1.07
N ASP A 31 13.09 10.11 2.03
CA ASP A 31 12.29 11.31 2.25
C ASP A 31 13.15 12.49 2.71
N GLY A 32 14.26 12.27 3.42
CA GLY A 32 15.16 13.35 3.84
C GLY A 32 15.89 14.05 2.70
N VAL A 33 16.03 13.41 1.52
CA VAL A 33 16.70 14.01 0.36
C VAL A 33 15.80 15.03 -0.33
N ILE A 34 14.49 14.76 -0.44
CA ILE A 34 13.54 15.59 -1.20
C ILE A 34 12.30 16.05 -0.41
N GLY A 35 12.23 15.75 0.88
CA GLY A 35 11.11 16.04 1.79
C GLY A 35 11.65 16.57 3.12
N ASP A 36 11.08 16.10 4.25
CA ASP A 36 11.54 16.47 5.59
C ASP A 36 12.05 15.29 6.43
N GLY A 37 12.10 14.09 5.84
CA GLY A 37 12.69 12.91 6.44
C GLY A 37 11.83 12.24 7.51
N ASP A 38 10.55 12.61 7.59
CA ASP A 38 9.63 12.11 8.61
C ASP A 38 8.82 10.88 8.15
N HIS A 39 8.82 10.57 6.85
CA HIS A 39 7.97 9.52 6.26
C HIS A 39 8.11 8.17 6.95
N GLY A 40 9.34 7.68 7.10
CA GLY A 40 9.59 6.39 7.74
C GLY A 40 9.19 6.35 9.22
N ALA A 41 9.45 7.43 9.96
CA ALA A 41 9.07 7.53 11.37
C ALA A 41 7.55 7.58 11.55
N ASN A 42 6.85 8.34 10.71
CA ASN A 42 5.39 8.44 10.70
C ASN A 42 4.75 7.08 10.36
N MET A 43 5.18 6.43 9.28
CA MET A 43 4.68 5.11 8.91
C MET A 43 4.92 4.09 10.03
N ASN A 44 6.14 4.00 10.56
CA ASN A 44 6.45 3.10 11.67
C ASN A 44 5.60 3.36 12.91
N LYS A 45 5.35 4.63 13.26
CA LYS A 45 4.48 5.00 14.38
C LYS A 45 3.08 4.39 14.20
N GLY A 46 2.46 4.60 13.06
CA GLY A 46 1.10 4.11 12.76
C GLY A 46 1.00 2.59 12.77
N PHE A 47 1.90 1.90 12.06
CA PHE A 47 1.90 0.44 12.03
C PHE A 47 2.24 -0.19 13.40
N THR A 48 3.08 0.47 14.21
CA THR A 48 3.35 0.03 15.59
C THR A 48 2.15 0.25 16.52
N MET A 49 1.40 1.35 16.34
CA MET A 49 0.15 1.58 17.07
C MET A 49 -0.86 0.47 16.77
N PHE A 50 -1.04 0.13 15.49
CA PHE A 50 -1.91 -0.97 15.07
C PHE A 50 -1.48 -2.30 15.72
N LEU A 51 -0.19 -2.64 15.63
CA LEU A 51 0.34 -3.86 16.24
C LEU A 51 0.04 -3.90 17.75
N ASN A 52 0.32 -2.82 18.48
CA ASN A 52 0.12 -2.77 19.92
C ASN A 52 -1.35 -2.92 20.33
N GLN A 53 -2.26 -2.35 19.54
CA GLN A 53 -3.70 -2.41 19.82
C GLN A 53 -4.32 -3.76 19.45
N TYR A 54 -3.81 -4.42 18.40
CA TYR A 54 -4.47 -5.57 17.79
C TYR A 54 -3.68 -6.89 17.83
N LYS A 55 -2.43 -6.93 18.32
CA LYS A 55 -1.63 -8.17 18.36
C LYS A 55 -2.35 -9.35 19.04
N ASP A 56 -3.10 -9.08 20.10
CA ASP A 56 -3.80 -10.09 20.92
C ASP A 56 -5.32 -10.14 20.64
N VAL A 57 -5.77 -9.48 19.56
CA VAL A 57 -7.18 -9.45 19.13
C VAL A 57 -7.34 -10.33 17.90
N ASP A 58 -8.39 -11.14 17.86
CA ASP A 58 -8.75 -11.91 16.67
C ASP A 58 -9.54 -11.04 15.69
N TYR A 59 -9.14 -11.07 14.42
CA TYR A 59 -9.78 -10.35 13.33
C TYR A 59 -9.46 -11.02 11.99
N SER A 60 -10.36 -10.89 11.04
CA SER A 60 -10.18 -11.28 9.63
C SER A 60 -9.29 -10.30 8.86
N PHE A 61 -8.91 -10.65 7.62
CA PHE A 61 -8.13 -9.76 6.75
C PHE A 61 -8.83 -8.41 6.56
N THR A 62 -10.13 -8.43 6.24
CA THR A 62 -10.93 -7.22 5.99
C THR A 62 -11.04 -6.36 7.26
N GLU A 63 -11.44 -6.93 8.39
CA GLU A 63 -11.48 -6.22 9.67
C GLU A 63 -10.10 -5.63 10.05
N GLY A 64 -9.02 -6.39 9.83
CA GLY A 64 -7.65 -5.94 10.05
C GLY A 64 -7.25 -4.76 9.18
N LEU A 65 -7.63 -4.74 7.89
CA LEU A 65 -7.43 -3.60 6.99
C LEU A 65 -8.21 -2.37 7.45
N TYR A 66 -9.47 -2.53 7.87
CA TYR A 66 -10.25 -1.43 8.41
C TYR A 66 -9.62 -0.83 9.66
N HIS A 67 -9.22 -1.69 10.61
CA HIS A 67 -8.54 -1.28 11.84
C HIS A 67 -7.21 -0.57 11.56
N LEU A 68 -6.39 -1.12 10.67
CA LEU A 68 -5.14 -0.48 10.24
C LEU A 68 -5.42 0.89 9.61
N GLY A 69 -6.38 0.98 8.69
CA GLY A 69 -6.76 2.22 8.04
C GLY A 69 -7.20 3.28 9.05
N MET A 70 -8.06 2.92 10.01
CA MET A 70 -8.51 3.80 11.08
C MET A 70 -7.36 4.27 11.98
N VAL A 71 -6.41 3.38 12.31
CA VAL A 71 -5.23 3.75 13.10
C VAL A 71 -4.34 4.72 12.33
N LEU A 72 -4.12 4.51 11.04
CA LEU A 72 -3.29 5.41 10.22
C LEU A 72 -3.95 6.77 10.03
N LEU A 73 -5.25 6.80 9.70
CA LEU A 73 -6.01 8.03 9.52
C LEU A 73 -5.95 8.95 10.75
N ASN A 74 -6.04 8.37 11.95
CA ASN A 74 -6.12 9.13 13.20
C ASN A 74 -4.78 9.26 13.95
N GLY A 75 -3.82 8.37 13.68
CA GLY A 75 -2.62 8.17 14.51
C GLY A 75 -1.33 8.80 13.96
N ILE A 76 -1.27 9.06 12.64
CA ILE A 76 -0.09 9.61 11.99
C ILE A 76 -0.41 10.93 11.28
N GLY A 77 0.54 11.87 11.37
CA GLY A 77 0.43 13.16 10.69
C GLY A 77 0.87 13.09 9.23
N GLY A 78 0.78 14.22 8.54
CA GLY A 78 1.16 14.32 7.13
C GLY A 78 0.12 13.70 6.19
N SER A 79 0.46 13.61 4.90
CA SER A 79 -0.46 13.11 3.87
C SER A 79 -0.70 11.61 3.95
N MET A 80 0.25 10.84 4.50
CA MET A 80 0.20 9.38 4.49
C MET A 80 -0.87 8.78 5.39
N GLY A 81 -1.23 9.45 6.49
CA GLY A 81 -2.32 9.00 7.36
C GLY A 81 -3.65 8.90 6.61
N PRO A 82 -4.16 10.02 6.07
CA PRO A 82 -5.36 10.00 5.23
C PRO A 82 -5.25 9.09 4.01
N ILE A 83 -4.12 9.11 3.30
CA ILE A 83 -3.93 8.31 2.08
C ILE A 83 -4.05 6.80 2.36
N TYR A 84 -3.22 6.25 3.27
CA TYR A 84 -3.28 4.82 3.57
C TYR A 84 -4.54 4.45 4.36
N GLY A 85 -5.05 5.36 5.19
CA GLY A 85 -6.33 5.21 5.86
C GLY A 85 -7.45 4.93 4.86
N THR A 86 -7.61 5.80 3.88
CA THR A 86 -8.60 5.67 2.81
C THR A 86 -8.39 4.39 2.00
N ILE A 87 -7.15 4.11 1.57
CA ILE A 87 -6.83 2.89 0.79
C ILE A 87 -7.29 1.63 1.55
N PHE A 88 -6.85 1.44 2.80
CA PHE A 88 -7.13 0.19 3.51
C PHE A 88 -8.59 0.07 3.95
N MET A 89 -9.24 1.17 4.32
CA MET A 89 -10.68 1.14 4.63
C MET A 89 -11.51 0.79 3.39
N ALA A 90 -11.22 1.38 2.23
CA ALA A 90 -11.91 1.07 0.98
C ALA A 90 -11.69 -0.39 0.55
N MET A 91 -10.46 -0.91 0.70
CA MET A 91 -10.20 -2.34 0.48
C MET A 91 -11.05 -3.22 1.39
N SER A 92 -11.14 -2.90 2.68
CA SER A 92 -11.96 -3.66 3.63
C SER A 92 -13.43 -3.68 3.22
N GLU A 93 -14.00 -2.51 2.95
CA GLU A 93 -15.42 -2.34 2.64
C GLU A 93 -15.81 -3.10 1.35
N ALA A 94 -14.94 -3.11 0.34
CA ALA A 94 -15.17 -3.82 -0.91
C ALA A 94 -15.26 -5.35 -0.76
N ALA A 95 -14.72 -5.92 0.32
CA ALA A 95 -14.78 -7.35 0.61
C ALA A 95 -15.55 -7.66 1.91
N ASP A 96 -16.38 -6.74 2.39
CA ASP A 96 -17.19 -6.96 3.58
C ASP A 96 -18.09 -8.20 3.46
N GLY A 97 -18.19 -8.97 4.54
CA GLY A 97 -18.95 -10.22 4.59
C GLY A 97 -18.42 -11.38 3.74
N LYS A 98 -17.22 -11.28 3.15
CA LYS A 98 -16.59 -12.38 2.39
C LYS A 98 -15.88 -13.36 3.33
N ASP A 99 -16.20 -14.65 3.23
CA ASP A 99 -15.52 -15.72 3.98
C ASP A 99 -14.14 -16.08 3.40
N ALA A 100 -13.94 -15.85 2.10
CA ALA A 100 -12.70 -16.13 1.39
C ALA A 100 -12.41 -15.02 0.39
N ILE A 101 -11.11 -14.76 0.18
CA ILE A 101 -10.63 -13.73 -0.75
C ILE A 101 -9.87 -14.43 -1.86
N GLY A 102 -10.46 -14.44 -3.06
CA GLY A 102 -9.82 -14.89 -4.28
C GLY A 102 -9.22 -13.72 -5.07
N LEU A 103 -8.67 -14.05 -6.26
CA LEU A 103 -8.13 -13.04 -7.18
C LEU A 103 -9.18 -12.00 -7.58
N SER A 104 -10.43 -12.41 -7.83
CA SER A 104 -11.52 -11.49 -8.18
C SER A 104 -11.82 -10.52 -7.03
N GLU A 105 -11.92 -11.01 -5.80
CA GLU A 105 -12.14 -10.17 -4.61
C GLU A 105 -10.96 -9.20 -4.41
N LEU A 106 -9.72 -9.68 -4.44
CA LEU A 106 -8.55 -8.81 -4.29
C LEU A 106 -8.52 -7.71 -5.36
N SER A 107 -8.83 -8.07 -6.60
CA SER A 107 -8.93 -7.14 -7.72
C SER A 107 -9.95 -6.03 -7.45
N GLN A 108 -11.14 -6.39 -6.94
CA GLN A 108 -12.19 -5.43 -6.55
C GLN A 108 -11.77 -4.54 -5.37
N MET A 109 -11.14 -5.13 -4.33
CA MET A 109 -10.63 -4.39 -3.18
C MET A 109 -9.63 -3.32 -3.59
N LEU A 110 -8.66 -3.70 -4.42
CA LEU A 110 -7.65 -2.79 -4.94
C LEU A 110 -8.26 -1.69 -5.81
N LYS A 111 -9.27 -2.03 -6.64
CA LYS A 111 -9.94 -1.03 -7.46
C LYS A 111 -10.70 0.00 -6.64
N ALA A 112 -11.45 -0.43 -5.63
CA ALA A 112 -12.12 0.46 -4.69
C ALA A 112 -11.12 1.38 -3.97
N ALA A 113 -9.96 0.85 -3.59
CA ALA A 113 -8.90 1.63 -2.96
C ALA A 113 -8.38 2.78 -3.84
N GLU A 114 -8.19 2.53 -5.15
CA GLU A 114 -7.78 3.57 -6.10
C GLU A 114 -8.87 4.62 -6.32
N GLU A 115 -10.12 4.17 -6.47
CA GLU A 115 -11.26 5.07 -6.66
C GLU A 115 -11.41 6.02 -5.48
N GLU A 116 -11.40 5.48 -4.26
CA GLU A 116 -11.48 6.28 -3.03
C GLU A 116 -10.25 7.17 -2.83
N LEU A 117 -9.04 6.68 -3.12
CA LEU A 117 -7.83 7.50 -3.09
C LEU A 117 -7.98 8.74 -3.99
N PHE A 118 -8.48 8.56 -5.21
CA PHE A 118 -8.64 9.66 -6.17
C PHE A 118 -9.75 10.65 -5.81
N THR A 119 -10.56 10.39 -4.77
CA THR A 119 -11.46 11.40 -4.21
C THR A 119 -10.75 12.39 -3.28
N ILE A 120 -9.62 11.99 -2.69
CA ILE A 120 -8.85 12.80 -1.73
C ILE A 120 -7.51 13.29 -2.27
N VAL A 121 -7.03 12.74 -3.40
CA VAL A 121 -5.80 13.21 -4.06
C VAL A 121 -5.99 13.49 -5.56
N ASP A 122 -5.40 14.59 -6.01
CA ASP A 122 -5.34 14.96 -7.43
C ASP A 122 -4.18 14.28 -8.18
N ALA A 123 -3.21 13.72 -7.46
CA ALA A 123 -2.04 13.08 -8.06
C ALA A 123 -2.43 11.89 -8.94
N ARG A 124 -1.76 11.76 -10.08
CA ARG A 124 -1.90 10.67 -11.05
C ARG A 124 -0.53 10.08 -11.38
N LYS A 125 -0.51 8.98 -12.16
CA LYS A 125 0.73 8.41 -12.69
C LYS A 125 1.54 9.49 -13.41
N GLY A 126 2.83 9.56 -13.14
CA GLY A 126 3.75 10.58 -13.65
C GLY A 126 3.96 11.76 -12.70
N ASP A 127 3.24 11.85 -11.58
CA ASP A 127 3.31 13.00 -10.68
C ASP A 127 4.30 12.84 -9.51
N LYS A 128 4.98 11.69 -9.45
CA LYS A 128 5.99 11.33 -8.44
C LYS A 128 5.37 11.23 -7.05
N THR A 129 4.48 10.28 -6.88
CA THR A 129 3.80 9.98 -5.61
C THR A 129 3.60 8.48 -5.45
N LEU A 130 2.96 8.03 -4.37
CA LEU A 130 2.57 6.63 -4.20
C LEU A 130 1.74 6.07 -5.38
N VAL A 131 1.01 6.93 -6.10
CA VAL A 131 0.16 6.55 -7.23
C VAL A 131 0.98 5.90 -8.35
N ASP A 132 2.23 6.31 -8.49
CA ASP A 132 3.16 5.72 -9.46
C ASP A 132 3.47 4.26 -9.17
N SER A 133 3.36 3.81 -7.91
CA SER A 133 3.51 2.41 -7.52
C SER A 133 2.16 1.69 -7.49
N LEU A 134 1.16 2.31 -6.86
CA LEU A 134 -0.14 1.70 -6.60
C LEU A 134 -0.89 1.40 -7.90
N SER A 135 -1.12 2.40 -8.75
CA SER A 135 -2.00 2.23 -9.89
C SER A 135 -1.48 1.22 -10.93
N PRO A 136 -0.17 1.14 -11.25
CA PRO A 136 0.33 0.05 -12.10
C PRO A 136 0.15 -1.34 -11.48
N ALA A 137 0.28 -1.46 -10.16
CA ALA A 137 0.04 -2.72 -9.46
C ALA A 137 -1.42 -3.16 -9.57
N ILE A 138 -2.36 -2.22 -9.41
CA ILE A 138 -3.80 -2.44 -9.55
C ILE A 138 -4.15 -2.84 -10.98
N ASP A 139 -3.61 -2.14 -11.99
CA ASP A 139 -3.81 -2.50 -13.39
C ASP A 139 -3.38 -3.95 -13.67
N ALA A 140 -2.24 -4.38 -13.11
CA ALA A 140 -1.72 -5.73 -13.29
C ALA A 140 -2.65 -6.79 -12.68
N VAL A 141 -3.19 -6.55 -11.48
CA VAL A 141 -4.16 -7.46 -10.85
C VAL A 141 -5.48 -7.49 -11.62
N GLN A 142 -5.97 -6.34 -12.08
CA GLN A 142 -7.18 -6.24 -12.88
C GLN A 142 -7.05 -7.00 -14.21
N GLN A 143 -5.93 -6.86 -14.91
CA GLN A 143 -5.63 -7.62 -16.12
C GLN A 143 -5.53 -9.12 -15.85
N ALA A 144 -4.85 -9.52 -14.77
CA ALA A 144 -4.73 -10.92 -14.39
C ALA A 144 -6.08 -11.55 -14.02
N ALA A 145 -6.94 -10.81 -13.30
CA ALA A 145 -8.29 -11.24 -12.97
C ALA A 145 -9.17 -11.39 -14.23
N ALA A 146 -9.11 -10.43 -15.16
CA ALA A 146 -9.84 -10.49 -16.43
C ALA A 146 -9.37 -11.64 -17.34
N ALA A 147 -8.11 -12.03 -17.22
CA ALA A 147 -7.52 -13.17 -17.93
C ALA A 147 -7.69 -14.51 -17.18
N GLU A 148 -8.39 -14.53 -16.04
CA GLU A 148 -8.55 -15.70 -15.16
C GLU A 148 -7.21 -16.38 -14.82
N ALA A 149 -6.17 -15.57 -14.60
CA ALA A 149 -4.84 -16.05 -14.28
C ALA A 149 -4.80 -16.75 -12.90
N ASP A 150 -3.75 -17.55 -12.68
CA ASP A 150 -3.43 -18.09 -11.37
C ASP A 150 -3.15 -16.96 -10.35
N PHE A 151 -3.59 -17.16 -9.11
CA PHE A 151 -3.55 -16.12 -8.09
C PHE A 151 -2.10 -15.75 -7.74
N ARG A 152 -1.19 -16.72 -7.61
CA ARG A 152 0.24 -16.43 -7.34
C ARG A 152 0.86 -15.63 -8.47
N SER A 153 0.56 -16.00 -9.72
CA SER A 153 1.04 -15.27 -10.89
C SER A 153 0.54 -13.82 -10.93
N ALA A 154 -0.69 -13.56 -10.49
CA ALA A 154 -1.23 -12.21 -10.36
C ALA A 154 -0.54 -11.39 -9.27
N LEU A 155 -0.19 -12.02 -8.14
CA LEU A 155 0.57 -11.39 -7.06
C LEU A 155 2.00 -11.02 -7.51
N ASP A 156 2.65 -11.89 -8.27
CA ASP A 156 3.97 -11.62 -8.86
C ASP A 156 3.89 -10.42 -9.84
N ALA A 157 2.86 -10.39 -10.68
CA ALA A 157 2.62 -9.28 -11.59
C ALA A 157 2.35 -7.96 -10.86
N MET A 158 1.57 -7.99 -9.77
CA MET A 158 1.32 -6.85 -8.89
C MET A 158 2.64 -6.27 -8.34
N CYS A 159 3.49 -7.15 -7.78
CA CYS A 159 4.78 -6.76 -7.20
C CYS A 159 5.73 -6.19 -8.27
N ALA A 160 5.80 -6.83 -9.44
CA ALA A 160 6.65 -6.37 -10.53
C ALA A 160 6.21 -5.00 -11.07
N ALA A 161 4.91 -4.79 -11.24
CA ALA A 161 4.37 -3.52 -11.73
C ALA A 161 4.55 -2.39 -10.70
N SER A 162 4.30 -2.68 -9.43
CA SER A 162 4.59 -1.77 -8.32
C SER A 162 6.06 -1.36 -8.29
N GLY A 163 6.97 -2.33 -8.32
CA GLY A 163 8.41 -2.08 -8.27
C GLY A 163 8.91 -1.23 -9.43
N GLN A 164 8.41 -1.48 -10.65
CA GLN A 164 8.71 -0.64 -11.83
C GLN A 164 8.16 0.78 -11.66
N GLY A 165 6.95 0.91 -11.13
CA GLY A 165 6.30 2.18 -10.82
C GLY A 165 7.12 3.03 -9.85
N LYS A 166 7.52 2.43 -8.73
CA LYS A 166 8.45 3.01 -7.75
C LYS A 166 9.75 3.46 -8.42
N GLU A 167 10.44 2.61 -9.19
CA GLU A 167 11.73 2.99 -9.79
C GLU A 167 11.59 4.16 -10.77
N ARG A 168 10.50 4.22 -11.55
CA ARG A 168 10.23 5.34 -12.47
C ARG A 168 10.14 6.69 -11.76
N THR A 169 9.77 6.72 -10.49
CA THR A 169 9.71 7.98 -9.73
C THR A 169 11.05 8.70 -9.67
N ARG A 170 12.18 7.98 -9.87
CA ARG A 170 13.51 8.57 -9.93
C ARG A 170 13.66 9.59 -11.06
N ASP A 171 13.01 9.36 -12.20
CA ASP A 171 13.15 10.21 -13.38
C ASP A 171 12.11 11.34 -13.46
N LEU A 172 11.12 11.31 -12.57
CA LEU A 172 10.04 12.29 -12.52
C LEU A 172 10.44 13.55 -11.73
N THR A 173 9.78 14.65 -12.06
CA THR A 173 9.79 15.87 -11.25
C THR A 173 8.54 15.89 -10.39
N ALA A 174 8.69 16.12 -9.08
CA ALA A 174 7.58 16.13 -8.14
C ALA A 174 6.57 17.23 -8.44
N ARG A 175 5.30 16.85 -8.55
CA ARG A 175 4.19 17.80 -8.71
C ARG A 175 3.38 18.00 -7.43
N TYR A 176 3.38 17.01 -6.55
CA TYR A 176 2.68 17.05 -5.27
C TYR A 176 3.61 16.80 -4.08
N GLY A 177 3.07 16.99 -2.87
CA GLY A 177 3.79 16.76 -1.63
C GLY A 177 4.90 17.78 -1.35
N ARG A 178 5.76 17.48 -0.39
CA ARG A 178 6.88 18.35 -0.01
C ARG A 178 7.96 18.43 -1.09
N ALA A 179 8.14 17.33 -1.84
CA ALA A 179 9.11 17.25 -2.92
C ALA A 179 8.85 18.24 -4.07
N SER A 180 7.59 18.63 -4.31
CA SER A 180 7.27 19.60 -5.37
C SER A 180 7.91 20.98 -5.14
N ARG A 181 8.21 21.33 -3.89
CA ARG A 181 8.89 22.59 -3.51
C ARG A 181 10.31 22.69 -4.07
N LEU A 182 10.91 21.56 -4.44
CA LEU A 182 12.26 21.49 -5.00
C LEU A 182 12.27 21.56 -6.55
N GLY A 183 11.10 21.43 -7.20
CA GLY A 183 10.99 21.38 -8.66
C GLY A 183 11.93 20.33 -9.25
N GLU A 184 12.68 20.70 -10.30
CA GLU A 184 13.64 19.83 -11.00
C GLU A 184 14.69 19.17 -10.09
N ARG A 185 15.02 19.75 -8.93
CA ARG A 185 15.94 19.15 -7.96
C ARG A 185 15.38 17.89 -7.28
N SER A 186 14.09 17.61 -7.43
CA SER A 186 13.48 16.35 -6.96
C SER A 186 13.80 15.15 -7.87
N ARG A 187 14.24 15.38 -9.12
CA ARG A 187 14.65 14.31 -10.05
C ARG A 187 15.96 13.68 -9.58
N GLY A 188 16.11 12.39 -9.82
CA GLY A 188 17.26 11.57 -9.44
C GLY A 188 17.09 10.83 -8.11
N VAL A 189 15.98 11.05 -7.42
CA VAL A 189 15.68 10.51 -6.08
C VAL A 189 14.38 9.73 -6.14
N LEU A 190 14.22 8.62 -5.42
CA LEU A 190 12.94 7.91 -5.34
C LEU A 190 11.90 8.71 -4.55
N ASP A 191 10.60 8.50 -4.83
CA ASP A 191 9.53 8.99 -3.95
C ASP A 191 9.34 8.04 -2.75
N ALA A 192 9.33 8.58 -1.53
CA ALA A 192 9.19 7.76 -0.32
C ALA A 192 7.81 7.11 -0.21
N GLY A 193 6.76 7.79 -0.68
CA GLY A 193 5.41 7.25 -0.75
C GLY A 193 5.33 6.02 -1.66
N ALA A 194 5.87 6.12 -2.87
CA ALA A 194 5.98 5.01 -3.82
C ALA A 194 6.80 3.85 -3.26
N VAL A 195 7.92 4.12 -2.59
CA VAL A 195 8.73 3.07 -1.95
C VAL A 195 7.95 2.34 -0.85
N SER A 196 7.26 3.07 0.03
CA SER A 196 6.44 2.43 1.07
C SER A 196 5.26 1.64 0.49
N CYS A 197 4.66 2.11 -0.61
CA CYS A 197 3.55 1.42 -1.26
C CYS A 197 4.04 0.09 -1.84
N ASP A 198 5.19 0.11 -2.52
CA ASP A 198 5.83 -1.09 -3.04
C ASP A 198 6.15 -2.12 -1.94
N LEU A 199 6.74 -1.67 -0.83
CA LEU A 199 7.03 -2.54 0.31
C LEU A 199 5.75 -3.20 0.86
N LEU A 200 4.67 -2.43 1.02
CA LEU A 200 3.40 -2.93 1.55
C LEU A 200 2.72 -3.90 0.59
N LEU A 201 2.71 -3.63 -0.71
CA LEU A 201 2.14 -4.53 -1.72
C LEU A 201 2.92 -5.85 -1.80
N ASN A 202 4.26 -5.80 -1.73
CA ASN A 202 5.09 -7.01 -1.67
C ASN A 202 4.85 -7.82 -0.39
N ALA A 203 4.76 -7.16 0.76
CA ALA A 203 4.44 -7.83 2.03
C ALA A 203 3.05 -8.47 2.00
N MET A 204 2.05 -7.76 1.46
CA MET A 204 0.70 -8.29 1.28
C MET A 204 0.71 -9.52 0.36
N ALA A 205 1.37 -9.43 -0.80
CA ALA A 205 1.50 -10.52 -1.75
C ALA A 205 2.14 -11.77 -1.15
N GLN A 206 3.24 -11.61 -0.41
CA GLN A 206 3.90 -12.71 0.28
C GLN A 206 2.98 -13.36 1.32
N GLY A 207 2.32 -12.55 2.15
CA GLY A 207 1.39 -13.06 3.16
C GLY A 207 0.22 -13.81 2.53
N ILE A 208 -0.37 -13.29 1.46
CA ILE A 208 -1.42 -13.99 0.70
C ILE A 208 -0.85 -15.30 0.15
N GLY A 209 0.32 -15.26 -0.51
CA GLY A 209 0.96 -16.44 -1.08
C GLY A 209 1.32 -17.53 -0.08
N GLU A 210 1.44 -17.23 1.21
CA GLU A 210 1.62 -18.23 2.28
C GLU A 210 0.30 -18.91 2.69
N LEU A 211 -0.84 -18.30 2.39
CA LEU A 211 -2.19 -18.80 2.70
C LEU A 211 -2.92 -19.43 1.48
N LEU A 212 -2.32 -19.36 0.28
CA LEU A 212 -2.81 -20.01 -0.95
C LEU A 212 -2.35 -21.46 -1.09
#